data_AF-A0A944JV85-F1
#
_entry.id   AF-A0A944JV85-F1
#
_cell.length_a   1.000
_cell.length_b   1.000
_cell.length_c   1.000
_cell.angle_alpha   90.00
_cell.angle_beta   90.00
_cell.angle_gamma   90.00
#
_symmetry.space_group_name_H-M   'P 1'
#
loop_
_entity.id
_entity.type
_entity.pdbx_description
1 polymer ?
#
loop_
_entity_poly.entity_id
_entity_poly.type
_entity_poly.pdbx_seq_one_letter_code
_entity_poly.pdbx_strand_id
1 'polypeptide(L)'
;MSMDWDRLGKALQAARLDEGITQEDLADVLGVGRSTIQMIEVGHSYKRPTPTVRAFARRVGWTEDSVDRVLEGGAPRKRAVVVEQASPVVEPSTVDSRLPLVIVDELEGDDPLLDATVIPLGDDARMVIIVKGSPDASPEEMRRNVEAWRRAKRHLQALEGDDRDDTPPLANRA
;
A
#
# COMPACT_ATOMS: atom_id res chain seq x y z
N MET A 1 -26.37 -28.41 0.55
CA MET A 1 -25.69 -27.68 -0.53
C MET A 1 -24.27 -28.22 -0.63
N SER A 2 -23.84 -28.67 -1.80
CA SER A 2 -22.46 -29.13 -2.04
C SER A 2 -21.57 -27.92 -2.31
N MET A 3 -20.51 -27.76 -1.52
CA MET A 3 -19.51 -26.71 -1.75
C MET A 3 -18.66 -27.07 -2.98
N ASP A 4 -18.51 -26.12 -3.92
CA ASP A 4 -17.75 -26.33 -5.16
C ASP A 4 -16.26 -26.02 -4.97
N TRP A 5 -15.54 -26.98 -4.38
CA TRP A 5 -14.11 -26.86 -4.09
C TRP A 5 -13.25 -26.82 -5.35
N ASP A 6 -13.63 -27.56 -6.40
CA ASP A 6 -12.93 -27.58 -7.69
C ASP A 6 -12.96 -26.20 -8.35
N ARG A 7 -14.12 -25.53 -8.32
CA ARG A 7 -14.25 -24.16 -8.82
C ARG A 7 -13.43 -23.18 -8.01
N LEU A 8 -13.44 -23.29 -6.68
CA LEU A 8 -12.63 -22.43 -5.82
C LEU A 8 -11.13 -22.59 -6.11
N GLY A 9 -10.65 -23.82 -6.21
CA GLY A 9 -9.24 -24.12 -6.50
C GLY A 9 -8.79 -23.54 -7.83
N LYS A 10 -9.56 -23.76 -8.90
CA LYS A 10 -9.28 -23.20 -10.24
C LYS A 10 -9.31 -21.67 -10.24
N ALA A 11 -10.26 -21.06 -9.54
CA ALA A 11 -10.39 -19.61 -9.49
C ALA A 11 -9.22 -18.96 -8.73
N LEU A 12 -8.76 -19.56 -7.62
CA LEU A 12 -7.58 -19.09 -6.90
C LEU A 12 -6.29 -19.32 -7.69
N GLN A 13 -6.17 -20.44 -8.41
CA GLN A 13 -5.06 -20.71 -9.32
C GLN A 13 -4.98 -19.65 -10.42
N ALA A 14 -6.10 -19.35 -11.08
CA ALA A 14 -6.15 -18.31 -12.11
C ALA A 14 -5.74 -16.94 -11.53
N ALA A 15 -6.27 -16.57 -10.37
CA ALA A 15 -5.91 -15.32 -9.71
C ALA A 15 -4.42 -15.25 -9.32
N ARG A 16 -3.81 -16.38 -8.91
CA ARG A 16 -2.37 -16.44 -8.65
C ARG A 16 -1.56 -16.21 -9.93
N LEU A 17 -1.96 -16.83 -11.03
CA LEU A 17 -1.30 -16.68 -12.32
C LEU A 17 -1.43 -15.26 -12.89
N ASP A 18 -2.58 -14.61 -12.71
CA ASP A 18 -2.79 -13.19 -13.06
C ASP A 18 -1.80 -12.26 -12.35
N GLU A 19 -1.46 -12.57 -11.10
CA GLU A 19 -0.48 -11.82 -10.28
C GLU A 19 0.98 -12.19 -10.62
N GLY A 20 1.20 -13.18 -11.51
CA GLY A 20 2.54 -13.60 -11.93
C GLY A 20 3.38 -14.30 -10.85
N ILE A 21 2.79 -14.74 -9.75
CA ILE A 21 3.52 -15.37 -8.63
C ILE A 21 3.48 -16.90 -8.71
N THR A 22 4.54 -17.58 -8.27
CA THR A 22 4.60 -19.05 -8.26
C THR A 22 3.88 -19.65 -7.04
N GLN A 23 3.68 -20.97 -7.04
CA GLN A 23 3.17 -21.68 -5.85
C GLN A 23 4.15 -21.63 -4.68
N GLU A 24 5.46 -21.60 -4.96
CA GLU A 24 6.53 -21.54 -3.95
C GLU A 24 6.56 -20.17 -3.29
N ASP A 25 6.55 -19.08 -4.08
CA ASP A 25 6.50 -17.72 -3.54
C ASP A 25 5.26 -17.49 -2.66
N LEU A 26 4.11 -18.01 -3.11
CA LEU A 26 2.88 -17.90 -2.34
C LEU A 26 2.95 -18.73 -1.04
N ALA A 27 3.55 -19.92 -1.08
CA ALA A 27 3.71 -20.76 0.08
C ALA A 27 4.61 -20.08 1.14
N ASP A 28 5.71 -19.49 0.70
CA ASP A 28 6.65 -18.75 1.55
C ASP A 28 5.99 -17.54 2.20
N VAL A 29 5.26 -16.73 1.42
CA VAL A 29 4.52 -15.56 1.92
C VAL A 29 3.46 -15.95 2.95
N LEU A 30 2.82 -17.11 2.76
CA LEU A 30 1.77 -17.60 3.67
C LEU A 30 2.32 -18.45 4.84
N GLY A 31 3.62 -18.73 4.87
CA GLY A 31 4.25 -19.57 5.89
C GLY A 31 3.75 -21.02 5.89
N VAL A 32 3.41 -21.57 4.72
CA VAL A 32 2.93 -22.95 4.55
C VAL A 32 3.77 -23.70 3.52
N GLY A 33 3.62 -25.02 3.44
CA GLY A 33 4.32 -25.80 2.40
C GLY A 33 3.66 -25.67 1.02
N ARG A 34 4.46 -25.73 -0.07
CA ARG A 34 4.00 -25.75 -1.48
C ARG A 34 2.89 -26.76 -1.74
N SER A 35 2.96 -27.94 -1.12
CA SER A 35 1.93 -28.99 -1.22
C SER A 35 0.56 -28.52 -0.72
N THR A 36 0.52 -27.63 0.27
CA THR A 36 -0.73 -27.03 0.78
C THR A 36 -1.36 -26.14 -0.28
N ILE A 37 -0.56 -25.30 -0.96
CA ILE A 37 -1.03 -24.46 -2.06
C ILE A 37 -1.54 -25.34 -3.21
N GLN A 38 -0.79 -26.37 -3.57
CA GLN A 38 -1.20 -27.34 -4.60
C GLN A 38 -2.54 -28.01 -4.25
N MET A 39 -2.73 -28.48 -3.01
CA MET A 39 -4.00 -29.09 -2.56
C MET A 39 -5.19 -28.13 -2.68
N ILE A 40 -4.99 -26.85 -2.37
CA ILE A 40 -6.02 -25.82 -2.54
C ILE A 40 -6.36 -25.64 -4.01
N GLU A 41 -5.35 -25.51 -4.89
CA GLU A 41 -5.56 -25.27 -6.32
C GLU A 41 -6.23 -26.45 -7.04
N VAL A 42 -5.96 -27.68 -6.64
CA VAL A 42 -6.64 -28.87 -7.20
C VAL A 42 -8.06 -29.08 -6.65
N GLY A 43 -8.53 -28.22 -5.75
CA GLY A 43 -9.89 -28.30 -5.22
C GLY A 43 -10.07 -29.36 -4.13
N HIS A 44 -9.05 -29.64 -3.32
CA HIS A 44 -9.20 -30.56 -2.20
C HIS A 44 -10.39 -30.15 -1.31
N SER A 45 -11.29 -31.09 -1.07
CA SER A 45 -12.53 -30.81 -0.34
C SER A 45 -12.30 -30.76 1.16
N TYR A 46 -12.68 -29.64 1.79
CA TYR A 46 -12.64 -29.47 3.23
C TYR A 46 -14.06 -29.39 3.81
N LYS A 47 -14.19 -29.54 5.14
CA LYS A 47 -15.47 -29.31 5.83
C LYS A 47 -15.89 -27.83 5.78
N ARG A 48 -14.91 -26.91 5.81
CA ARG A 48 -15.07 -25.44 5.77
C ARG A 48 -13.80 -24.80 5.21
N PRO A 49 -13.86 -23.56 4.70
CA PRO A 49 -12.67 -22.81 4.28
C PRO A 49 -11.67 -22.65 5.43
N THR A 50 -10.43 -23.07 5.19
CA THR A 50 -9.36 -22.96 6.19
C THR A 50 -8.81 -21.54 6.26
N PRO A 51 -8.10 -21.17 7.34
CA PRO A 51 -7.40 -19.89 7.41
C PRO A 51 -6.44 -19.66 6.24
N THR A 52 -5.77 -20.70 5.77
CA THR A 52 -4.85 -20.65 4.63
C THR A 52 -5.58 -20.35 3.32
N VAL A 53 -6.75 -20.94 3.07
CA VAL A 53 -7.59 -20.63 1.89
C VAL A 53 -8.01 -19.15 1.91
N ARG A 54 -8.41 -18.63 3.08
CA ARG A 54 -8.77 -17.21 3.21
C ARG A 54 -7.56 -16.29 3.08
N ALA A 55 -6.39 -16.70 3.56
CA ALA A 55 -5.15 -15.96 3.41
C ALA A 55 -4.68 -15.90 1.95
N PHE A 56 -4.79 -17.01 1.21
CA PHE A 56 -4.58 -17.05 -0.24
C PHE A 56 -5.52 -16.05 -0.93
N ALA A 57 -6.83 -16.15 -0.71
CA ALA A 57 -7.80 -15.25 -1.34
C ALA A 57 -7.45 -13.77 -1.08
N ARG A 58 -7.09 -13.40 0.16
CA ARG A 58 -6.63 -12.03 0.46
C ARG A 58 -5.35 -11.65 -0.29
N ARG A 59 -4.39 -12.57 -0.43
CA ARG A 59 -3.11 -12.32 -1.12
C ARG A 59 -3.28 -12.05 -2.61
N VAL A 60 -4.27 -12.66 -3.26
CA VAL A 60 -4.65 -12.37 -4.65
C VAL A 60 -5.69 -11.24 -4.78
N GLY A 61 -5.80 -10.42 -3.73
CA GLY A 61 -6.63 -9.22 -3.75
C GLY A 61 -8.12 -9.47 -3.65
N TRP A 62 -8.60 -10.66 -3.25
CA TRP A 62 -10.03 -10.88 -3.06
C TRP A 62 -10.54 -10.27 -1.75
N THR A 63 -11.85 -10.02 -1.70
CA THR A 63 -12.59 -9.68 -0.48
C THR A 63 -12.81 -10.91 0.39
N GLU A 64 -13.12 -10.73 1.68
CA GLU A 64 -13.27 -11.83 2.63
C GLU A 64 -14.44 -12.78 2.31
N ASP A 65 -15.52 -12.25 1.73
CA ASP A 65 -16.73 -12.97 1.32
C ASP A 65 -16.56 -13.75 0.00
N SER A 66 -15.49 -13.49 -0.77
CA SER A 66 -15.30 -14.09 -2.09
C SER A 66 -15.13 -15.60 -2.06
N VAL A 67 -14.51 -16.14 -1.01
CA VAL A 67 -14.31 -17.59 -0.86
C VAL A 67 -15.65 -18.30 -0.74
N ASP A 68 -16.52 -17.82 0.14
CA ASP A 68 -17.82 -18.42 0.38
C ASP A 68 -18.72 -18.26 -0.86
N ARG A 69 -18.68 -17.08 -1.51
CA ARG A 69 -19.39 -16.82 -2.77
C ARG A 69 -19.01 -17.77 -3.90
N VAL A 70 -17.73 -18.11 -4.05
CA VAL A 70 -17.28 -19.06 -5.10
C VAL A 70 -17.71 -20.49 -4.76
N LEU A 71 -17.63 -20.89 -3.49
CA LEU A 71 -18.10 -22.21 -3.03
C LEU A 71 -19.60 -22.40 -3.23
N GLU A 72 -20.38 -21.31 -3.23
CA GLU A 72 -21.81 -21.27 -3.53
C GLU A 72 -22.12 -21.19 -5.04
N GLY A 73 -21.09 -21.23 -5.91
CA GLY A 73 -21.23 -21.18 -7.37
C GLY A 73 -21.23 -19.78 -7.97
N GLY A 74 -21.00 -18.75 -7.15
CA GLY A 74 -20.82 -17.37 -7.59
C GLY A 74 -19.44 -17.09 -8.21
N ALA A 75 -19.21 -15.82 -8.53
CA ALA A 75 -17.91 -15.31 -8.98
C ALA A 75 -17.20 -14.59 -7.83
N PRO A 76 -15.85 -14.65 -7.74
CA PRO A 76 -15.10 -13.94 -6.72
C PRO A 76 -15.17 -12.42 -6.95
N ARG A 77 -15.05 -11.66 -5.87
CA ARG A 77 -14.94 -10.21 -5.90
C ARG A 77 -13.50 -9.81 -5.57
N LYS A 78 -12.81 -9.21 -6.53
CA LYS A 78 -11.56 -8.51 -6.24
C LYS A 78 -11.90 -7.28 -5.41
N ARG A 79 -11.12 -7.03 -4.37
CA ARG A 79 -11.11 -5.75 -3.67
C ARG A 79 -10.83 -4.71 -4.73
N ALA A 80 -11.66 -3.68 -4.81
CA ALA A 80 -11.33 -2.53 -5.64
C ALA A 80 -10.03 -1.96 -5.08
N VAL A 81 -8.92 -2.31 -5.71
CA VAL A 81 -7.80 -1.39 -5.74
C VAL A 81 -8.41 -0.20 -6.47
N VAL A 82 -8.51 0.94 -5.80
CA VAL A 82 -8.72 2.20 -6.49
C VAL A 82 -7.44 2.39 -7.30
N VAL A 83 -7.37 1.71 -8.44
CA VAL A 83 -6.55 2.13 -9.54
C VAL A 83 -7.29 3.37 -9.98
N GLU A 84 -6.70 4.52 -9.68
CA GLU A 84 -7.11 5.81 -10.19
C GLU A 84 -6.93 5.78 -11.71
N GLN A 85 -7.81 5.03 -12.39
CA GLN A 85 -8.05 5.17 -13.80
C GLN A 85 -8.94 6.38 -13.94
N ALA A 86 -8.27 7.51 -14.20
CA ALA A 86 -8.88 8.75 -14.60
C ALA A 86 -9.83 8.54 -15.79
N SER A 87 -11.14 8.62 -15.54
CA SER A 87 -12.15 9.35 -16.34
C SER A 87 -13.54 9.25 -15.69
N PRO A 88 -14.41 10.27 -15.82
CA PRO A 88 -14.93 10.97 -14.65
C PRO A 88 -16.28 10.41 -14.21
N VAL A 89 -16.39 10.06 -12.94
CA VAL A 89 -17.65 10.18 -12.20
C VAL A 89 -17.40 11.26 -11.18
N VAL A 90 -18.10 12.38 -11.37
CA VAL A 90 -18.16 13.50 -10.44
C VAL A 90 -18.81 12.99 -9.16
N GLU A 91 -18.01 12.62 -8.18
CA GLU A 91 -18.46 12.59 -6.78
C GLU A 91 -17.63 13.65 -6.02
N PRO A 92 -18.28 14.48 -5.20
CA PRO A 92 -17.61 15.56 -4.51
C PRO A 92 -16.59 14.97 -3.54
N SER A 93 -15.31 15.21 -3.83
CA SER A 93 -14.20 14.98 -2.92
C SER A 93 -14.59 15.56 -1.56
N THR A 94 -14.82 14.69 -0.56
CA THR A 94 -14.88 15.14 0.81
C THR A 94 -13.47 15.55 1.16
N VAL A 95 -13.17 16.82 0.89
CA VAL A 95 -11.95 17.52 1.32
C VAL A 95 -11.69 17.11 2.76
N ASP A 96 -10.57 16.41 2.96
CA ASP A 96 -10.15 15.92 4.27
C ASP A 96 -10.05 17.15 5.18
N SER A 97 -11.05 17.35 6.05
CA SER A 97 -11.29 18.61 6.79
C SER A 97 -10.20 18.92 7.84
N ARG A 98 -9.10 18.16 7.79
CA ARG A 98 -7.90 18.22 8.61
C ARG A 98 -6.74 18.94 7.92
N LEU A 99 -6.84 19.25 6.61
CA LEU A 99 -5.84 20.00 5.87
C LEU A 99 -6.26 21.47 5.70
N PRO A 100 -5.35 22.44 5.86
CA PRO A 100 -5.62 23.82 5.47
C PRO A 100 -6.01 23.91 4.00
N LEU A 101 -6.97 24.77 3.66
CA LEU A 101 -7.48 24.94 2.29
C LEU A 101 -6.39 25.21 1.25
N VAL A 102 -5.32 25.92 1.64
CA VAL A 102 -4.18 26.19 0.75
C VAL A 102 -3.48 24.90 0.31
N ILE A 103 -3.39 23.90 1.20
CA ILE A 103 -2.80 22.60 0.87
C ILE A 103 -3.74 21.77 0.00
N VAL A 104 -5.05 21.90 0.22
CA VAL A 104 -6.07 21.22 -0.59
C VAL A 104 -6.01 21.76 -2.03
N ASP A 105 -6.06 23.07 -2.19
CA ASP A 105 -5.97 23.76 -3.49
C ASP A 105 -4.66 23.42 -4.21
N GLU A 106 -3.55 23.47 -3.47
CA GLU A 106 -2.24 23.10 -3.99
C GLU A 106 -2.22 21.63 -4.43
N LEU A 107 -2.81 20.70 -3.68
CA LEU A 107 -2.85 19.27 -4.02
C LEU A 107 -3.79 18.95 -5.19
N GLU A 108 -4.94 19.61 -5.27
CA GLU A 108 -5.94 19.46 -6.34
C GLU A 108 -5.48 20.03 -7.68
N GLY A 109 -4.46 20.90 -7.70
CA GLY A 109 -3.88 21.40 -8.94
C GLY A 109 -3.26 20.29 -9.82
N ASP A 110 -3.31 20.47 -11.14
CA ASP A 110 -2.82 19.53 -12.17
C ASP A 110 -1.29 19.30 -12.15
N ASP A 111 -0.59 20.03 -11.29
CA ASP A 111 0.86 19.98 -11.10
C ASP A 111 1.33 18.61 -10.56
N PRO A 112 2.28 17.94 -11.23
CA PRO A 112 2.80 16.66 -10.78
C PRO A 112 3.49 16.75 -9.41
N LEU A 113 3.14 15.83 -8.51
CA LEU A 113 3.81 15.66 -7.22
C LEU A 113 5.24 15.14 -7.43
N LEU A 114 6.23 15.89 -6.94
CA LEU A 114 7.66 15.54 -7.09
C LEU A 114 8.16 14.64 -5.97
N ASP A 115 7.84 14.98 -4.73
CA ASP A 115 8.20 14.20 -3.54
C ASP A 115 7.38 14.68 -2.34
N ALA A 116 7.27 13.84 -1.31
CA ALA A 116 6.69 14.21 -0.02
C ALA A 116 7.55 13.63 1.11
N THR A 117 7.78 14.41 2.16
CA THR A 117 8.53 13.94 3.34
C THR A 117 7.89 14.42 4.63
N VAL A 118 8.03 13.62 5.68
CA VAL A 118 7.60 13.95 7.05
C VAL A 118 8.84 14.07 7.91
N ILE A 119 8.96 15.17 8.65
CA ILE A 119 10.08 15.47 9.55
C ILE A 119 9.51 15.60 10.97
N PRO A 120 9.91 14.76 11.94
CA PRO A 120 9.55 14.96 13.33
C PRO A 120 10.18 16.25 13.88
N LEU A 121 9.43 17.01 14.67
CA LEU A 121 9.91 18.22 15.35
C LEU A 121 9.99 18.00 16.89
N GLY A 122 10.15 16.74 17.31
CA GLY A 122 10.00 16.27 18.69
C GLY A 122 9.00 15.13 18.79
N ASP A 123 8.56 14.81 20.00
CA ASP A 123 7.68 13.65 20.26
C ASP A 123 6.23 13.88 19.80
N ASP A 124 5.74 15.11 19.90
CA ASP A 124 4.32 15.44 19.68
C ASP A 124 4.04 16.29 18.43
N ALA A 125 5.08 16.62 17.66
CA ALA A 125 4.96 17.48 16.48
C ALA A 125 5.62 16.85 15.25
N ARG A 126 4.96 16.98 14.09
CA ARG A 126 5.46 16.50 12.80
C ARG A 126 5.21 17.57 11.74
N MET A 127 6.22 17.83 10.91
CA MET A 127 6.16 18.70 9.75
C MET A 127 6.00 17.85 8.49
N VAL A 128 5.05 18.20 7.63
CA VAL A 128 4.84 17.56 6.32
C VAL A 128 5.25 18.54 5.24
N ILE A 129 6.13 18.12 4.33
CA ILE A 129 6.57 18.92 3.20
C ILE A 129 6.13 18.21 1.93
N ILE A 130 5.37 18.92 1.11
CA ILE A 130 4.89 18.50 -0.21
C ILE A 130 5.64 19.33 -1.24
N VAL A 131 6.22 18.67 -2.24
CA VAL A 131 6.95 19.34 -3.32
C VAL A 131 6.24 19.07 -4.62
N LYS A 132 5.76 20.12 -5.29
CA LYS A 132 5.15 20.06 -6.61
C LYS A 132 6.07 20.61 -7.69
N GLY A 133 5.89 20.10 -8.90
CA GLY A 133 6.60 20.53 -10.09
C GLY A 133 5.62 21.09 -11.09
N SER A 134 6.12 21.95 -11.98
CA SER A 134 5.30 22.48 -13.05
C SER A 134 4.91 21.36 -14.05
N PRO A 135 3.66 21.34 -14.55
CA PRO A 135 3.18 20.37 -15.52
C PRO A 135 3.83 20.58 -16.90
N ASP A 136 4.33 21.79 -17.17
CA ASP A 136 5.03 22.14 -18.40
C ASP A 136 6.55 21.93 -18.31
N ALA A 137 7.06 21.44 -17.17
CA ALA A 137 8.48 21.23 -16.98
C ALA A 137 9.02 20.14 -17.91
N SER A 138 10.06 20.46 -18.66
CA SER A 138 10.79 19.48 -19.45
C SER A 138 11.43 18.40 -18.55
N PRO A 139 11.77 17.21 -19.08
CA PRO A 139 12.43 16.17 -18.30
C PRO A 139 13.75 16.62 -17.65
N GLU A 140 14.46 17.56 -18.27
CA GLU A 140 15.69 18.12 -17.71
C GLU A 140 15.42 19.10 -16.56
N GLU A 141 14.38 19.93 -16.68
CA GLU A 141 13.91 20.80 -15.60
C GLU A 141 13.40 20.00 -14.41
N MET A 142 12.67 18.91 -14.69
CA MET A 142 12.19 17.98 -13.68
C MET A 142 13.35 17.38 -12.88
N ARG A 143 14.41 16.92 -13.57
CA ARG A 143 15.62 16.42 -12.92
C ARG A 143 16.31 17.49 -12.07
N ARG A 144 16.42 18.72 -12.57
CA ARG A 144 16.99 19.85 -11.81
C ARG A 144 16.17 20.17 -10.56
N ASN A 145 14.85 20.14 -10.64
CA ASN A 145 13.94 20.38 -9.52
C ASN A 145 14.08 19.29 -8.45
N VAL A 146 14.13 18.01 -8.86
CA VAL A 146 14.37 16.87 -7.96
C VAL A 146 15.76 16.97 -7.30
N GLU A 147 16.79 17.38 -8.03
CA GLU A 147 18.13 17.58 -7.47
C GLU A 147 18.19 18.75 -6.48
N ALA A 148 17.51 19.86 -6.79
CA ALA A 148 17.38 20.99 -5.89
C ALA A 148 16.67 20.59 -4.59
N TRP A 149 15.58 19.83 -4.70
CA TRP A 149 14.89 19.26 -3.55
C TRP A 149 15.78 18.33 -2.73
N ARG A 150 16.51 17.40 -3.37
CA ARG A 150 17.46 16.52 -2.68
C ARG A 150 18.53 17.29 -1.90
N ARG A 151 18.98 18.45 -2.41
CA ARG A 151 19.90 19.34 -1.67
C ARG A 151 19.20 19.96 -0.46
N ALA A 152 17.99 20.48 -0.61
CA ALA A 152 17.23 21.09 0.47
C ALA A 152 16.87 20.08 1.58
N LYS A 153 16.41 18.88 1.20
CA LYS A 153 16.05 17.79 2.12
C LYS A 153 17.20 17.43 3.08
N ARG A 154 18.44 17.41 2.60
CA ARG A 154 19.62 17.16 3.45
C ARG A 154 19.83 18.22 4.52
N HIS A 155 19.54 19.50 4.22
CA HIS A 155 19.65 20.57 5.20
C HIS A 155 18.51 20.51 6.22
N LEU A 156 17.31 20.15 5.77
CA LEU A 156 16.14 19.99 6.65
C LEU A 156 16.29 18.81 7.62
N GLN A 157 16.88 17.70 7.17
CA GLN A 157 17.17 16.55 8.03
C GLN A 157 18.31 16.83 9.03
N ALA A 158 19.21 17.77 8.74
CA ALA A 158 20.25 18.17 9.70
C ALA A 158 19.66 18.88 10.93
N LEU A 159 18.44 19.44 10.84
CA LEU A 159 17.73 20.03 11.97
C LEU A 159 17.27 18.98 13.01
N GLU A 160 17.17 17.70 12.63
CA GLU A 160 16.83 16.60 13.56
C GLU A 160 17.98 16.25 14.54
N GLY A 161 19.21 16.74 14.27
CA GLY A 161 20.43 16.32 14.97
C GLY A 161 20.89 17.22 16.13
N ASP A 162 20.34 18.43 16.28
CA ASP A 162 20.86 19.44 17.23
C ASP A 162 20.23 19.33 18.64
N ASP A 163 19.08 18.64 18.79
CA ASP A 163 18.36 18.52 20.08
C ASP A 163 18.91 17.41 21.02
N ARG A 164 20.04 16.77 20.70
CA ARG A 164 20.60 15.66 21.52
C ARG A 164 21.83 16.01 22.36
N ASP A 165 22.22 17.27 22.47
CA ASP A 165 23.43 17.68 23.21
C ASP A 165 23.18 18.40 24.55
N ASP A 166 22.03 18.20 25.18
CA ASP A 166 21.79 18.59 26.58
C ASP A 166 21.90 17.36 27.53
N THR A 167 23.07 16.72 27.54
CA THR A 167 23.44 15.82 28.65
C THR A 167 24.29 16.61 29.65
N PRO A 168 23.76 16.99 30.83
CA PRO A 168 24.58 17.68 31.82
C PRO A 168 25.65 16.71 32.35
N PRO A 169 26.91 17.17 32.56
CA PRO A 169 27.97 16.31 33.04
C PRO A 169 27.62 15.77 34.42
N LEU A 170 27.65 14.43 34.56
CA LEU A 170 27.47 13.73 35.83
C LEU A 170 28.60 14.14 36.80
N ALA A 171 28.31 15.12 37.65
CA ALA A 171 29.12 15.41 38.83
C ALA A 171 28.91 14.29 39.85
N ASN A 172 29.77 13.27 39.82
CA ASN A 172 29.85 12.30 40.90
C ASN A 172 30.93 12.73 41.91
N ARG A 173 30.45 13.19 43.08
CA ARG A 173 31.21 13.32 44.31
C ARG A 173 31.48 11.93 44.89
N ALA A 174 32.74 11.61 45.12
CA ALA A 174 33.23 10.78 46.23
C ALA A 174 34.68 11.17 46.53
#